data_AF-Q9UYH4-F1
#
_entry.id   AF-Q9UYH4-F1
#
_cell.length_a   1.000
_cell.length_b   1.000
_cell.length_c   1.000
_cell.angle_alpha   90.00
_cell.angle_beta   90.00
_cell.angle_gamma   90.00
#
_symmetry.space_group_name_H-M   'P 1'
#
loop_
_entity.id
_entity.type
_entity.pdbx_description
1 polymer ?
#
loop_
_entity_poly.entity_id
_entity_poly.type
_entity_poly.pdbx_seq_one_letter_code
_entity_poly.pdbx_strand_id
1 'polypeptide(L)'
;MDMLEIAMVITTLIKLATSGYLLRIYFRTRRRSSLIFSVALLVYSLVTLSDLIGNYFLNQISLALTSVFMFGAIYYFGIEEERLMGSKVVYVSISLTPIVVTLYTWLLQKTMVEFGIWGIVAINWGVSGFFILLSGLLALELRRTFKSDVFWLALPLMAIGAHEMDYPFLRPIQWFAPIGFLLAATFVVLLAYGIVKVFGSETYFHGRSVKRPTQINLSPGSIVMGSQEFNRIVQNLKDFPVLAFVRNIKPLDGWYSYFVTRAREDGNVLSPTNLPRMLELSKKYFQSVENGIVVIDCLEYFSIYNGFENTLKYLAMLRDYAVLHNGTLIIVTDRMLWNDKEWSLLMNMFSQPQS
;
A
#
# COMPACT_ATOMS: atom_id res chain seq x y z
N MET A 1 -35.06 -17.36 -0.34
CA MET A 1 -34.15 -16.27 0.00
C MET A 1 -34.75 -15.00 -0.55
N ASP A 2 -35.03 -14.01 0.30
CA ASP A 2 -35.50 -12.70 -0.14
C ASP A 2 -34.35 -11.95 -0.86
N MET A 3 -34.67 -10.96 -1.70
CA MET A 3 -33.71 -10.09 -2.40
C MET A 3 -32.70 -9.48 -1.44
N LEU A 4 -33.14 -9.18 -0.21
CA LEU A 4 -32.28 -8.71 0.86
C LEU A 4 -31.21 -9.74 1.25
N GLU A 5 -31.62 -10.97 1.53
CA GLU A 5 -30.70 -12.04 1.93
C GLU A 5 -29.70 -12.34 0.81
N ILE A 6 -30.13 -12.26 -0.46
CA ILE A 6 -29.25 -12.39 -1.62
C ILE A 6 -28.18 -11.30 -1.61
N ALA A 7 -28.56 -10.04 -1.39
CA ALA A 7 -27.62 -8.92 -1.30
C ALA A 7 -26.62 -9.10 -0.13
N MET A 8 -27.09 -9.58 1.02
CA MET A 8 -26.24 -9.87 2.18
C MET A 8 -25.24 -11.01 1.90
N VAL A 9 -25.65 -12.06 1.19
CA VAL A 9 -24.76 -13.15 0.78
C VAL A 9 -23.71 -12.65 -0.22
N ILE A 10 -24.12 -11.91 -1.25
CA ILE A 10 -23.21 -11.37 -2.26
C ILE A 10 -22.17 -10.43 -1.62
N THR A 11 -22.60 -9.52 -0.75
CA THR A 11 -21.69 -8.58 -0.05
C THR A 11 -20.72 -9.32 0.86
N THR A 12 -21.17 -10.37 1.55
CA THR A 12 -20.30 -11.25 2.35
C THR A 12 -19.23 -11.90 1.48
N LEU A 13 -19.61 -12.44 0.31
CA LEU A 13 -18.67 -13.05 -0.63
C LEU A 13 -17.64 -12.04 -1.16
N ILE A 14 -18.06 -10.81 -1.48
CA ILE A 14 -17.15 -9.75 -1.94
C ILE A 14 -16.13 -9.40 -0.84
N LYS A 15 -16.57 -9.26 0.42
CA LYS A 15 -15.69 -9.00 1.57
C LYS A 15 -14.67 -10.12 1.74
N LEU A 16 -15.10 -11.38 1.68
CA LEU A 16 -14.22 -12.56 1.78
C LEU A 16 -13.23 -12.66 0.61
N ALA A 17 -13.68 -12.45 -0.62
CA ALA A 17 -12.82 -12.46 -1.80
C ALA A 17 -11.76 -11.36 -1.73
N THR A 18 -12.15 -10.15 -1.33
CA THR A 18 -11.25 -9.01 -1.17
C THR A 18 -10.27 -9.23 0.00
N SER A 19 -10.73 -9.84 1.09
CA SER A 19 -9.87 -10.27 2.20
C SER A 19 -8.81 -11.28 1.73
N GLY A 20 -9.20 -12.28 0.93
CA GLY A 20 -8.28 -13.26 0.33
C GLY A 20 -7.27 -12.62 -0.63
N TYR A 21 -7.72 -11.64 -1.44
CA TYR A 21 -6.83 -10.86 -2.31
C TYR A 21 -5.76 -10.11 -1.52
N LEU A 22 -6.14 -9.40 -0.45
CA LEU A 22 -5.20 -8.69 0.42
C LEU A 22 -4.26 -9.64 1.17
N LEU A 23 -4.74 -10.80 1.58
CA LEU A 23 -3.91 -11.82 2.21
C LEU A 23 -2.85 -12.37 1.24
N ARG A 24 -3.22 -12.59 -0.03
CA ARG A 24 -2.28 -12.95 -1.09
C ARG A 24 -1.21 -11.86 -1.28
N ILE A 25 -1.60 -10.58 -1.24
CA ILE A 25 -0.65 -9.45 -1.28
C ILE A 25 0.29 -9.53 -0.08
N TYR A 26 -0.23 -9.72 1.14
CA TYR A 26 0.60 -9.85 2.33
C TYR A 26 1.64 -10.97 2.20
N PHE A 27 1.27 -12.15 1.71
CA PHE A 27 2.23 -13.23 1.55
C PHE A 27 3.33 -12.94 0.52
N ARG A 28 3.05 -12.09 -0.48
CA ARG A 28 4.03 -11.68 -1.50
C ARG A 28 4.90 -10.51 -1.06
N THR A 29 4.32 -9.49 -0.42
CA THR A 29 5.00 -8.21 -0.14
C THR A 29 5.35 -8.01 1.34
N ARG A 30 4.81 -8.85 2.23
CA ARG A 30 4.93 -8.77 3.70
C ARG A 30 4.43 -7.45 4.31
N ARG A 31 3.59 -6.70 3.59
CA ARG A 31 2.99 -5.44 4.07
C ARG A 31 1.95 -5.67 5.16
N ARG A 32 2.16 -5.05 6.32
CA ARG A 32 1.30 -5.22 7.49
C ARG A 32 -0.07 -4.59 7.25
N SER A 33 -0.11 -3.45 6.57
CA SER A 33 -1.37 -2.79 6.17
C SER A 33 -2.32 -3.76 5.45
N SER A 34 -1.82 -4.53 4.47
CA SER A 34 -2.62 -5.50 3.72
C SER A 34 -3.15 -6.64 4.61
N LEU A 35 -2.34 -7.15 5.54
CA LEU A 35 -2.80 -8.17 6.50
C LEU A 35 -3.91 -7.62 7.40
N ILE A 36 -3.72 -6.43 7.96
CA ILE A 36 -4.69 -5.82 8.89
C ILE A 36 -6.00 -5.52 8.14
N PHE A 37 -5.92 -4.99 6.92
CA PHE A 37 -7.09 -4.72 6.08
C PHE A 37 -7.81 -6.02 5.67
N SER A 38 -7.05 -7.09 5.41
CA SER A 38 -7.60 -8.43 5.15
C SER A 38 -8.41 -8.95 6.34
N VAL A 39 -7.87 -8.83 7.55
CA VAL A 39 -8.57 -9.19 8.80
C VAL A 39 -9.79 -8.30 8.99
N ALA A 40 -9.70 -6.99 8.73
CA ALA A 40 -10.82 -6.06 8.83
C ALA A 40 -12.01 -6.51 7.96
N LEU A 41 -11.76 -6.89 6.70
CA LEU A 41 -12.81 -7.37 5.80
C LEU A 41 -13.37 -8.74 6.17
N LEU A 42 -12.52 -9.63 6.70
CA LEU A 42 -12.96 -10.92 7.22
C LEU A 42 -13.94 -10.71 8.38
N VAL A 43 -13.58 -9.87 9.35
CA VAL A 43 -14.45 -9.55 10.47
C VAL A 43 -15.69 -8.77 10.01
N TYR A 44 -15.57 -7.90 8.99
CA TYR A 44 -16.71 -7.19 8.44
C TYR A 44 -17.72 -8.11 7.72
N SER A 45 -17.26 -9.28 7.24
CA SER A 45 -18.16 -10.31 6.72
C SER A 45 -18.99 -10.94 7.85
N LEU A 46 -18.43 -11.05 9.05
CA LEU A 46 -19.14 -11.54 10.24
C LEU A 46 -20.24 -10.58 10.68
N VAL A 47 -20.11 -9.27 10.46
CA VAL A 47 -21.18 -8.28 10.72
C VAL A 47 -22.43 -8.63 9.91
N THR A 48 -22.28 -8.88 8.62
CA THR A 48 -23.41 -9.22 7.73
C THR A 48 -23.98 -10.60 8.05
N LEU A 49 -23.12 -11.61 8.30
CA LEU A 49 -23.56 -12.95 8.66
C LEU A 49 -24.29 -12.98 10.01
N SER A 50 -23.83 -12.22 10.99
CA SER A 50 -24.46 -12.13 12.31
C SER A 50 -25.82 -11.41 12.27
N ASP A 51 -26.00 -10.41 11.40
CA ASP A 51 -27.32 -9.80 11.14
C ASP A 51 -28.27 -10.82 10.49
N LEU A 52 -27.78 -11.62 9.53
CA LEU A 52 -28.57 -12.66 8.85
C LEU A 52 -29.13 -13.72 9.82
N ILE A 53 -28.33 -14.13 10.80
CA ILE A 53 -28.75 -15.13 11.82
C ILE A 53 -29.39 -14.51 13.06
N GLY A 54 -29.56 -13.18 13.10
CA GLY A 54 -30.15 -12.46 14.24
C GLY A 54 -29.29 -12.42 15.52
N ASN A 55 -27.98 -12.61 15.42
CA ASN A 55 -27.06 -12.59 16.57
C ASN A 55 -26.47 -11.19 16.79
N TYR A 56 -27.20 -10.37 17.55
CA TYR A 56 -26.81 -9.00 17.84
C TYR A 56 -25.46 -8.89 18.57
N PHE A 57 -25.16 -9.76 19.52
CA PHE A 57 -23.89 -9.70 20.25
C PHE A 57 -22.68 -9.87 19.32
N LEU A 58 -22.72 -10.90 18.46
CA LEU A 58 -21.68 -11.14 17.47
C LEU A 58 -21.59 -9.99 16.47
N ASN A 59 -22.73 -9.42 16.06
CA ASN A 59 -22.80 -8.27 15.16
C ASN A 59 -22.06 -7.05 15.74
N GLN A 60 -22.39 -6.66 16.97
CA GLN A 60 -21.80 -5.47 17.60
C GLN A 60 -20.28 -5.63 17.81
N ILE A 61 -19.83 -6.80 18.28
CA ILE A 61 -18.39 -7.05 18.47
C ILE A 61 -17.67 -7.08 17.11
N SER A 62 -18.25 -7.71 16.10
CA SER A 62 -17.65 -7.76 14.76
C SER A 62 -17.56 -6.36 14.15
N LEU A 63 -18.55 -5.50 14.38
CA LEU A 63 -18.54 -4.12 13.87
C LEU A 63 -17.45 -3.29 14.56
N ALA A 64 -17.34 -3.39 15.88
CA ALA A 64 -16.31 -2.71 16.65
C ALA A 64 -14.90 -3.14 16.22
N LEU A 65 -14.69 -4.45 16.05
CA LEU A 65 -13.42 -5.00 15.57
C LEU A 65 -13.12 -4.58 14.13
N THR A 66 -14.13 -4.57 13.25
CA THR A 66 -13.98 -4.05 11.87
C THR A 66 -13.46 -2.64 11.90
N SER A 67 -14.06 -1.77 12.72
CA SER A 67 -13.64 -0.39 12.88
C SER A 67 -12.19 -0.26 13.40
N VAL A 68 -11.83 -1.04 14.42
CA VAL A 68 -10.45 -1.09 14.97
C VAL A 68 -9.46 -1.44 13.87
N PHE A 69 -9.73 -2.50 13.10
CA PHE A 69 -8.82 -2.98 12.06
C PHE A 69 -8.79 -2.07 10.83
N MET A 70 -9.91 -1.48 10.40
CA MET A 70 -9.92 -0.52 9.29
C MET A 70 -9.07 0.71 9.62
N PHE A 71 -9.26 1.28 10.82
CA PHE A 71 -8.48 2.42 11.29
C PHE A 71 -7.01 2.06 11.45
N GLY A 72 -6.72 0.91 12.07
CA GLY A 72 -5.36 0.38 12.19
C GLY A 72 -4.70 0.15 10.84
N ALA A 73 -5.42 -0.38 9.84
CA ALA A 73 -4.88 -0.67 8.53
C ALA A 73 -4.45 0.61 7.80
N ILE A 74 -5.26 1.68 7.85
CA ILE A 74 -4.90 2.98 7.27
C ILE A 74 -3.71 3.61 8.01
N TYR A 75 -3.66 3.51 9.34
CA TYR A 75 -2.50 3.99 10.10
C TYR A 75 -1.21 3.29 9.69
N TYR A 76 -1.21 1.95 9.66
CA TYR A 76 -0.05 1.18 9.23
C TYR A 76 0.31 1.43 7.78
N PHE A 77 -0.69 1.65 6.92
CA PHE A 77 -0.46 2.03 5.53
C PHE A 77 0.26 3.39 5.45
N GLY A 78 -0.15 4.38 6.23
CA GLY A 78 0.55 5.66 6.29
C GLY A 78 1.96 5.60 6.87
N ILE A 79 2.25 4.68 7.80
CA ILE A 79 3.63 4.43 8.24
C ILE A 79 4.46 3.84 7.11
N GLU A 80 3.93 2.81 6.43
CA GLU A 80 4.61 2.14 5.32
C GLU A 80 4.93 3.10 4.18
N GLU A 81 4.12 4.15 4.01
CA GLU A 81 4.32 5.20 3.01
C GLU A 81 5.07 6.44 3.53
N GLU A 82 5.58 6.40 4.76
CA GLU A 82 6.28 7.52 5.42
C GLU A 82 5.44 8.83 5.46
N ARG A 83 4.11 8.70 5.48
CA ARG A 83 3.16 9.84 5.48
C ARG A 83 2.57 10.13 6.85
N LEU A 84 2.20 9.08 7.58
CA LEU A 84 1.69 9.19 8.95
C LEU A 84 2.84 8.96 9.92
N MET A 85 3.30 10.02 10.57
CA MET A 85 4.30 9.96 11.63
C MET A 85 3.65 10.37 12.95
N GLY A 86 3.31 9.36 13.76
CA GLY A 86 2.79 9.58 15.10
C GLY A 86 3.08 8.37 15.99
N SER A 87 2.99 8.57 17.30
CA SER A 87 3.28 7.51 18.27
C SER A 87 2.37 6.30 18.04
N LYS A 88 2.98 5.15 17.76
CA LYS A 88 2.29 3.86 17.61
C LYS A 88 1.37 3.56 18.79
N VAL A 89 1.82 3.88 20.00
CA VAL A 89 1.03 3.66 21.22
C VAL A 89 -0.25 4.48 21.18
N VAL A 90 -0.17 5.76 20.80
CA VAL A 90 -1.33 6.64 20.74
C VAL A 90 -2.35 6.15 19.72
N TYR A 91 -1.90 5.82 18.50
CA TYR A 91 -2.80 5.35 17.44
C TYR A 91 -3.44 4.00 17.77
N VAL A 92 -2.69 3.06 18.32
CA VAL A 92 -3.24 1.77 18.75
C VAL A 92 -4.27 2.00 19.87
N SER A 93 -3.97 2.81 20.87
CA SER A 93 -4.91 3.13 21.95
C SER A 93 -6.20 3.78 21.44
N ILE A 94 -6.09 4.73 20.51
CA ILE A 94 -7.24 5.37 19.86
C ILE A 94 -8.04 4.34 19.04
N SER A 95 -7.36 3.46 18.29
CA SER A 95 -8.04 2.44 17.48
C SER A 95 -8.87 1.46 18.31
N LEU A 96 -8.55 1.27 19.60
CA LEU A 96 -9.28 0.39 20.51
C LEU A 96 -10.55 1.02 21.10
N THR A 97 -10.81 2.31 20.86
CA THR A 97 -12.01 2.98 21.40
C THR A 97 -13.32 2.26 21.03
N PRO A 98 -13.58 1.84 19.78
CA PRO A 98 -14.83 1.14 19.44
C PRO A 98 -15.05 -0.14 20.25
N ILE A 99 -14.00 -0.95 20.47
CA ILE A 99 -14.13 -2.19 21.26
C ILE A 99 -14.31 -1.91 22.75
N VAL A 100 -13.60 -0.92 23.30
CA VAL A 100 -13.76 -0.50 24.70
C VAL A 100 -15.18 0.00 24.95
N VAL A 101 -15.70 0.86 24.07
CA VAL A 101 -17.08 1.37 24.15
C VAL A 101 -18.10 0.23 24.03
N THR A 102 -17.89 -0.71 23.10
CA THR A 102 -18.78 -1.86 22.93
C THR A 102 -18.82 -2.73 24.20
N LEU A 103 -17.66 -3.06 24.78
CA LEU A 103 -17.62 -3.85 26.01
C LEU A 103 -18.24 -3.10 27.20
N TYR A 104 -18.02 -1.80 27.27
CA TYR A 104 -18.59 -0.95 28.31
C TYR A 104 -20.12 -0.85 28.23
N THR A 105 -20.68 -0.66 27.03
CA THR A 105 -22.15 -0.59 26.85
C THR A 105 -22.83 -1.93 27.14
N TRP A 106 -22.19 -3.05 26.79
CA TRP A 106 -22.65 -4.39 27.18
C TRP A 106 -22.57 -4.63 28.69
N LEU A 107 -21.56 -4.10 29.37
CA LEU A 107 -21.47 -4.16 30.83
C LEU A 107 -22.58 -3.31 31.48
N LEU A 108 -22.82 -2.11 30.96
CA LEU A 108 -23.89 -1.22 31.43
C LEU A 108 -25.28 -1.87 31.30
N GLN A 109 -25.54 -2.59 30.20
CA GLN A 109 -26.80 -3.33 30.03
C GLN A 109 -27.05 -4.32 31.18
N LYS A 110 -25.99 -4.97 31.68
CA LYS A 110 -26.12 -5.96 32.77
C LYS A 110 -26.37 -5.30 34.13
N THR A 111 -26.02 -4.03 34.31
CA THR A 111 -26.09 -3.33 35.59
C THR A 111 -27.20 -2.29 35.67
N MET A 112 -27.66 -1.75 34.53
CA MET A 112 -28.70 -0.73 34.45
C MET A 112 -29.93 -1.25 33.70
N VAL A 113 -31.06 -1.38 34.41
CA VAL A 113 -32.32 -1.99 33.93
C VAL A 113 -32.91 -1.27 32.71
N GLU A 114 -32.66 0.03 32.55
CA GLU A 114 -33.23 0.85 31.46
C GLU A 114 -32.38 0.90 30.19
N PHE A 115 -31.16 0.36 30.19
CA PHE A 115 -30.29 0.40 29.01
C PHE A 115 -30.66 -0.73 28.03
N GLY A 116 -31.71 -0.49 27.23
CA GLY A 116 -32.20 -1.45 26.24
C GLY A 116 -31.19 -1.79 25.14
N ILE A 117 -31.41 -2.92 24.45
CA ILE A 117 -30.56 -3.42 23.36
C ILE A 117 -30.36 -2.36 22.27
N TRP A 118 -31.40 -1.57 21.97
CA TRP A 118 -31.31 -0.48 20.99
C TRP A 118 -30.32 0.61 21.40
N GLY A 119 -30.19 0.94 22.70
CA GLY A 119 -29.17 1.89 23.16
C GLY A 119 -27.75 1.43 22.86
N ILE A 120 -27.49 0.13 23.02
CA ILE A 120 -26.20 -0.51 22.69
C ILE A 120 -25.93 -0.41 21.19
N VAL A 121 -26.92 -0.80 20.37
CA VAL A 121 -26.82 -0.73 18.91
C VAL A 121 -26.54 0.69 18.46
N ALA A 122 -27.25 1.68 19.01
CA ALA A 122 -27.10 3.08 18.64
C ALA A 122 -25.68 3.62 18.91
N ILE A 123 -25.16 3.38 20.12
CA ILE A 123 -23.81 3.85 20.48
C ILE A 123 -22.74 3.14 19.65
N ASN A 124 -22.83 1.82 19.53
CA ASN A 124 -21.78 1.03 18.89
C ASN A 124 -21.70 1.28 17.37
N TRP A 125 -22.85 1.39 16.69
CA TRP A 125 -22.88 1.74 15.26
C TRP A 125 -22.41 3.18 15.02
N GLY A 126 -22.81 4.12 15.88
CA GLY A 126 -22.33 5.50 15.83
C GLY A 126 -20.81 5.62 16.01
N VAL A 127 -20.25 5.00 17.05
CA VAL A 127 -18.81 5.05 17.33
C VAL A 127 -18.00 4.29 16.28
N SER A 128 -18.43 3.09 15.88
CA SER A 128 -17.71 2.30 14.87
C SER A 128 -17.77 2.97 13.50
N GLY A 129 -18.94 3.48 13.10
CA GLY A 129 -19.10 4.22 11.85
C GLY A 129 -18.22 5.47 11.81
N PHE A 130 -18.14 6.22 12.91
CA PHE A 130 -17.25 7.39 13.01
C PHE A 130 -15.78 7.04 12.77
N PHE A 131 -15.29 5.93 13.35
CA PHE A 131 -13.90 5.52 13.17
C PHE A 131 -13.62 4.97 11.76
N ILE A 132 -14.58 4.29 11.13
CA ILE A 132 -14.48 3.90 9.71
C ILE A 132 -14.43 5.15 8.82
N LEU A 133 -15.27 6.15 9.10
CA LEU A 133 -15.26 7.43 8.40
C LEU A 133 -13.91 8.14 8.55
N LEU A 134 -13.39 8.20 9.78
CA LEU A 134 -12.09 8.80 10.08
C LEU A 134 -10.95 8.05 9.36
N SER A 135 -11.07 6.72 9.21
CA SER A 135 -10.13 5.94 8.40
C SER A 135 -10.10 6.41 6.94
N GLY A 136 -11.27 6.70 6.37
CA GLY A 136 -11.37 7.28 5.03
C GLY A 136 -10.77 8.69 4.94
N LEU A 137 -11.00 9.55 5.94
CA LEU A 137 -10.38 10.88 6.00
C LEU A 137 -8.85 10.80 6.07
N LEU A 138 -8.31 9.95 6.94
CA LEU A 138 -6.86 9.73 7.05
C LEU A 138 -6.26 9.15 5.77
N ALA A 139 -7.00 8.29 5.07
CA ALA A 139 -6.56 7.75 3.79
C ALA A 139 -6.32 8.85 2.73
N LEU A 140 -7.01 10.00 2.81
CA LEU A 140 -6.79 11.12 1.89
C LEU A 140 -5.38 11.73 2.01
N GLU A 141 -4.68 11.57 3.14
CA GLU A 141 -3.30 12.01 3.27
C GLU A 141 -2.34 11.24 2.35
N LEU A 142 -2.74 10.04 1.93
CA LEU A 142 -2.00 9.20 0.98
C LEU A 142 -2.17 9.65 -0.48
N ARG A 143 -2.98 10.68 -0.76
CA ARG A 143 -3.16 11.26 -2.11
C ARG A 143 -1.85 11.67 -2.75
N ARG A 144 -0.87 12.13 -1.97
CA ARG A 144 0.44 12.50 -2.51
C ARG A 144 1.21 11.33 -3.10
N THR A 145 0.94 10.10 -2.65
CA THR A 145 1.58 8.89 -3.16
C THR A 145 0.73 8.24 -4.26
N PHE A 146 -0.58 8.08 -4.04
CA PHE A 146 -1.46 7.33 -4.94
C PHE A 146 -2.31 8.20 -5.87
N LYS A 147 -2.06 9.51 -5.91
CA LYS A 147 -2.78 10.50 -6.75
C LYS A 147 -4.30 10.34 -6.60
N SER A 148 -5.01 10.28 -7.73
CA SER A 148 -6.47 10.11 -7.77
C SER A 148 -6.95 8.73 -7.32
N ASP A 149 -6.06 7.74 -7.28
CA ASP A 149 -6.45 6.34 -7.01
C ASP A 149 -6.86 6.14 -5.56
N VAL A 150 -6.28 6.94 -4.65
CA VAL A 150 -6.65 6.91 -3.23
C VAL A 150 -8.12 7.27 -2.99
N PHE A 151 -8.74 8.08 -3.84
CA PHE A 151 -10.15 8.45 -3.67
C PHE A 151 -11.08 7.25 -3.78
N TRP A 152 -10.69 6.25 -4.58
CA TRP A 152 -11.45 5.01 -4.70
C TRP A 152 -11.38 4.16 -3.43
N LEU A 153 -10.40 4.38 -2.56
CA LEU A 153 -10.31 3.77 -1.23
C LEU A 153 -10.97 4.65 -0.16
N ALA A 154 -10.65 5.94 -0.15
CA ALA A 154 -11.05 6.89 0.88
C ALA A 154 -12.56 7.20 0.85
N LEU A 155 -13.13 7.48 -0.32
CA LEU A 155 -14.55 7.87 -0.42
C LEU A 155 -15.49 6.73 0.00
N PRO A 156 -15.26 5.46 -0.40
CA PRO A 156 -16.09 4.36 0.09
C PRO A 156 -15.94 4.13 1.59
N LEU A 157 -14.75 4.29 2.19
CA LEU A 157 -14.60 4.23 3.65
C LEU A 157 -15.40 5.33 4.35
N MET A 158 -15.34 6.57 3.84
CA MET A 158 -16.14 7.68 4.37
C MET A 158 -17.64 7.41 4.24
N ALA A 159 -18.08 6.89 3.08
CA ALA A 159 -19.47 6.58 2.81
C ALA A 159 -19.98 5.42 3.68
N ILE A 160 -19.21 4.34 3.84
CA ILE A 160 -19.51 3.23 4.75
C ILE A 160 -19.62 3.77 6.17
N GLY A 161 -18.62 4.51 6.66
CA GLY A 161 -18.65 5.03 8.03
C GLY A 161 -19.86 5.93 8.29
N ALA A 162 -20.19 6.84 7.36
CA ALA A 162 -21.38 7.68 7.45
C ALA A 162 -22.68 6.85 7.44
N HIS A 163 -22.75 5.83 6.60
CA HIS A 163 -23.92 4.97 6.50
C HIS A 163 -24.11 4.09 7.74
N GLU A 164 -23.03 3.57 8.33
CA GLU A 164 -23.11 2.80 9.57
C GLU A 164 -23.61 3.69 10.74
N MET A 165 -23.28 4.99 10.75
CA MET A 165 -23.79 5.93 11.74
C MET A 165 -25.29 6.22 11.61
N ASP A 166 -25.87 6.09 10.40
CA ASP A 166 -27.30 6.32 10.18
C ASP A 166 -28.18 5.11 10.59
N TYR A 167 -27.56 3.94 10.71
CA TYR A 167 -28.24 2.67 11.00
C TYR A 167 -29.23 2.75 12.16
N PRO A 168 -28.91 3.38 13.31
CA PRO A 168 -29.83 3.44 14.43
C PRO A 168 -31.13 4.19 14.16
N PHE A 169 -31.08 5.16 13.25
CA PHE A 169 -32.20 6.03 12.91
C PHE A 169 -33.02 5.43 11.76
N LEU A 170 -32.35 4.81 10.80
CA LEU A 170 -32.97 4.38 9.55
C LEU A 170 -33.33 2.90 9.51
N ARG A 171 -32.71 2.04 10.33
CA ARG A 171 -33.04 0.60 10.41
C ARG A 171 -34.51 0.33 10.78
N PRO A 172 -35.15 1.04 11.73
CA PRO A 172 -36.57 0.83 12.03
C PRO A 172 -37.51 1.24 10.89
N ILE A 173 -37.03 2.02 9.91
CA ILE A 173 -37.84 2.56 8.82
C ILE A 173 -37.93 1.52 7.68
N GLN A 174 -39.04 0.80 7.63
CA GLN A 174 -39.23 -0.35 6.73
C GLN A 174 -38.99 -0.03 5.25
N TRP A 175 -39.44 1.12 4.75
CA TRP A 175 -39.26 1.50 3.35
C TRP A 175 -37.80 1.81 2.99
N PHE A 176 -37.00 2.24 3.97
CA PHE A 176 -35.60 2.56 3.76
C PHE A 176 -34.71 1.33 3.81
N ALA A 177 -35.09 0.28 4.55
CA ALA A 177 -34.24 -0.89 4.74
C ALA A 177 -33.66 -1.46 3.42
N PRO A 178 -34.46 -1.69 2.34
CA PRO A 178 -33.91 -2.17 1.07
C PRO A 178 -32.90 -1.19 0.42
N ILE A 179 -33.15 0.11 0.55
CA ILE A 179 -32.29 1.17 0.00
C ILE A 179 -30.97 1.23 0.77
N GLY A 180 -31.02 1.17 2.10
CA GLY A 180 -29.83 1.12 2.95
C GLY A 180 -28.94 -0.07 2.59
N PHE A 181 -29.51 -1.27 2.45
CA PHE A 181 -28.74 -2.44 2.05
C PHE A 181 -28.12 -2.32 0.64
N LEU A 182 -28.83 -1.71 -0.32
CA LEU A 182 -28.28 -1.45 -1.65
C LEU A 182 -27.12 -0.45 -1.61
N LEU A 183 -27.22 0.61 -0.80
CA LEU A 183 -26.15 1.58 -0.57
C LEU A 183 -24.93 0.91 0.07
N ALA A 184 -25.14 0.15 1.15
CA ALA A 184 -24.08 -0.62 1.80
C ALA A 184 -23.38 -1.56 0.81
N ALA A 185 -24.13 -2.28 -0.03
CA ALA A 185 -23.57 -3.16 -1.03
C ALA A 185 -22.74 -2.40 -2.08
N THR A 186 -23.26 -1.26 -2.55
CA THR A 186 -22.57 -0.39 -3.51
C THR A 186 -21.25 0.12 -2.93
N PHE A 187 -21.25 0.60 -1.68
CA PHE A 187 -20.03 1.09 -1.04
C PHE A 187 -19.02 -0.02 -0.80
N VAL A 188 -19.45 -1.25 -0.46
CA VAL A 188 -18.56 -2.41 -0.34
C VAL A 188 -17.91 -2.77 -1.68
N VAL A 189 -18.66 -2.74 -2.78
CA VAL A 189 -18.11 -2.96 -4.13
C VAL A 189 -17.09 -1.89 -4.49
N LEU A 190 -17.41 -0.62 -4.23
CA LEU A 190 -16.50 0.49 -4.48
C LEU A 190 -15.24 0.41 -3.60
N LEU A 191 -15.38 0.00 -2.33
CA LEU A 191 -14.26 -0.23 -1.43
C LEU A 191 -13.36 -1.35 -1.96
N ALA A 192 -13.94 -2.47 -2.39
CA ALA A 192 -13.19 -3.57 -2.98
C ALA A 192 -12.43 -3.12 -4.24
N TYR A 193 -13.07 -2.35 -5.11
CA TYR A 193 -12.42 -1.74 -6.27
C TYR A 193 -11.27 -0.81 -5.86
N GLY A 194 -11.49 0.07 -4.88
CA GLY A 194 -10.46 0.96 -4.35
C GLY A 194 -9.26 0.23 -3.77
N ILE A 195 -9.51 -0.87 -3.05
CA ILE A 195 -8.45 -1.74 -2.52
C ILE A 195 -7.65 -2.36 -3.65
N VAL A 196 -8.31 -2.93 -4.66
CA VAL A 196 -7.62 -3.50 -5.83
C VAL A 196 -6.82 -2.43 -6.56
N LYS A 197 -7.36 -1.22 -6.69
CA LYS A 197 -6.65 -0.12 -7.35
C LYS A 197 -5.41 0.31 -6.57
N VAL A 198 -5.54 0.57 -5.28
CA VAL A 198 -4.45 1.09 -4.43
C VAL A 198 -3.45 -0.02 -4.12
N PHE A 199 -3.88 -1.13 -3.51
CA PHE A 199 -2.98 -2.21 -3.12
C PHE A 199 -2.51 -3.06 -4.32
N GLY A 200 -3.26 -3.07 -5.41
CA GLY A 200 -2.82 -3.67 -6.67
C GLY A 200 -1.79 -2.83 -7.41
N SER A 201 -1.89 -1.49 -7.35
CA SER A 201 -0.83 -0.62 -7.88
C SER A 201 0.50 -0.82 -7.17
N GLU A 202 0.44 -1.23 -5.90
CA GLU A 202 1.59 -1.54 -5.05
C GLU A 202 2.25 -2.88 -5.29
N THR A 203 1.60 -3.75 -6.06
CA THR A 203 2.28 -4.84 -6.77
C THR A 203 3.17 -4.28 -7.89
N TYR A 204 3.74 -3.08 -7.71
CA TYR A 204 4.26 -2.12 -8.68
C TYR A 204 4.83 -2.83 -9.90
N PHE A 205 5.67 -3.80 -9.63
CA PHE A 205 6.32 -4.60 -10.62
C PHE A 205 5.45 -5.80 -10.96
N HIS A 206 4.59 -5.60 -11.95
CA HIS A 206 3.87 -6.70 -12.57
C HIS A 206 4.93 -7.70 -13.01
N GLY A 207 4.84 -8.94 -12.53
CA GLY A 207 5.71 -10.05 -12.91
C GLY A 207 5.52 -10.40 -14.38
N ARG A 208 5.94 -9.49 -15.26
CA ARG A 208 6.17 -9.77 -16.66
C ARG A 208 7.51 -10.49 -16.68
N SER A 209 7.47 -11.80 -16.86
CA SER A 209 8.64 -12.53 -17.34
C SER A 209 8.87 -12.06 -18.78
N VAL A 210 9.65 -10.98 -18.91
CA VAL A 210 10.07 -10.48 -20.21
C VAL A 210 11.41 -11.13 -20.48
N LYS A 211 11.52 -11.85 -21.61
CA LYS A 211 12.82 -12.37 -22.05
C LYS A 211 13.80 -11.19 -22.15
N ARG A 212 15.02 -11.36 -21.63
CA ARG A 212 16.05 -10.30 -21.70
C ARG A 212 16.17 -9.78 -23.14
N PRO A 213 16.41 -8.48 -23.33
CA PRO A 213 16.77 -7.96 -24.63
C PRO A 213 18.01 -8.69 -25.14
N THR A 214 17.87 -9.57 -26.13
CA THR A 214 18.97 -10.35 -26.72
C THR A 214 20.01 -9.46 -27.40
N GLN A 215 19.64 -8.22 -27.71
CA GLN A 215 20.50 -7.24 -28.36
C GLN A 215 21.49 -6.55 -27.41
N ILE A 216 21.32 -6.66 -26.10
CA ILE A 216 22.25 -6.11 -25.11
C ILE A 216 22.79 -7.26 -24.26
N ASN A 217 24.11 -7.43 -24.23
CA ASN A 217 24.76 -8.39 -23.34
C ASN A 217 24.74 -7.86 -21.89
N LEU A 218 23.55 -7.83 -21.27
CA LEU A 218 23.39 -7.54 -19.86
C LEU A 218 23.55 -8.84 -19.08
N SER A 219 24.75 -9.04 -18.53
CA SER A 219 24.99 -10.13 -17.59
C SER A 219 24.47 -9.74 -16.19
N PRO A 220 24.16 -10.73 -15.33
CA PRO A 220 23.66 -10.46 -13.98
C PRO A 220 24.68 -9.71 -13.14
N GLY A 221 24.21 -8.88 -12.20
CA GLY A 221 25.07 -8.10 -11.30
C GLY A 221 25.00 -6.62 -11.60
N SER A 222 26.12 -5.98 -11.93
CA SER A 222 26.16 -4.54 -12.20
C SER A 222 26.97 -4.21 -13.45
N ILE A 223 26.70 -3.02 -13.99
CA ILE A 223 27.47 -2.38 -15.04
C ILE A 223 27.52 -0.87 -14.76
N VAL A 224 28.68 -0.28 -14.99
CA VAL A 224 28.87 1.17 -14.93
C VAL A 224 29.04 1.68 -16.35
N MET A 225 28.29 2.70 -16.74
CA MET A 225 28.38 3.30 -18.06
C MET A 225 28.18 4.81 -18.00
N GLY A 226 28.71 5.53 -18.98
CA GLY A 226 28.53 6.97 -19.08
C GLY A 226 27.14 7.36 -19.60
N SER A 227 26.75 8.61 -19.39
CA SER A 227 25.44 9.13 -19.83
C SER A 227 25.21 8.97 -21.34
N GLN A 228 26.26 9.18 -22.13
CA GLN A 228 26.20 9.03 -23.59
C GLN A 228 26.03 7.57 -24.04
N GLU A 229 26.66 6.65 -23.33
CA GLU A 229 26.58 5.21 -23.63
C GLU A 229 25.19 4.67 -23.29
N PHE A 230 24.63 5.08 -22.14
CA PHE A 230 23.28 4.70 -21.76
C PHE A 230 22.22 5.19 -22.76
N ASN A 231 22.36 6.44 -23.23
CA ASN A 231 21.44 6.99 -24.23
C ASN A 231 21.42 6.20 -25.56
N ARG A 232 22.48 5.44 -25.89
CA ARG A 232 22.49 4.57 -27.07
C ARG A 232 21.69 3.29 -26.87
N ILE A 233 21.62 2.78 -25.64
CA ILE A 233 20.93 1.52 -25.33
C ILE A 233 19.51 1.72 -24.78
N VAL A 234 19.15 2.92 -24.34
CA VAL A 234 17.86 3.21 -23.68
C VAL A 234 16.66 2.75 -24.51
N GLN A 235 16.71 2.91 -25.83
CA GLN A 235 15.63 2.52 -26.74
C GLN A 235 15.41 1.00 -26.78
N ASN A 236 16.47 0.22 -26.60
CA ASN A 236 16.39 -1.25 -26.57
C ASN A 236 15.74 -1.76 -25.27
N LEU A 237 15.61 -0.89 -24.26
CA LEU A 237 14.97 -1.16 -22.98
C LEU A 237 13.50 -0.70 -22.94
N LYS A 238 12.95 -0.20 -24.04
CA LYS A 238 11.58 0.35 -24.11
C LYS A 238 10.51 -0.67 -23.73
N ASP A 239 10.63 -1.90 -24.22
CA ASP A 239 9.65 -2.97 -23.97
C ASP A 239 9.93 -3.76 -22.68
N PHE A 240 11.00 -3.38 -21.95
CA PHE A 240 11.40 -4.03 -20.72
C PHE A 240 10.92 -3.22 -19.52
N PRO A 241 10.31 -3.85 -18.48
CA PRO A 241 10.07 -3.15 -17.23
C PRO A 241 11.43 -2.76 -16.65
N VAL A 242 11.63 -1.48 -16.35
CA VAL A 242 12.86 -0.97 -15.72
C VAL A 242 12.46 -0.16 -14.50
N LEU A 243 13.14 -0.38 -13.38
CA LEU A 243 13.07 0.53 -12.24
C LEU A 243 14.19 1.56 -12.37
N ALA A 244 13.85 2.83 -12.49
CA ALA A 244 14.82 3.89 -12.76
C ALA A 244 14.78 4.98 -11.68
N PHE A 245 15.93 5.28 -11.10
CA PHE A 245 16.14 6.45 -10.23
C PHE A 245 16.85 7.51 -11.07
N VAL A 246 16.08 8.52 -11.49
CA VAL A 246 16.48 9.45 -12.55
C VAL A 246 16.52 10.89 -12.08
N ARG A 247 17.41 11.66 -12.69
CA ARG A 247 17.47 13.12 -12.53
C ARG A 247 17.80 13.82 -13.83
N ASN A 248 18.69 13.25 -14.63
CA ASN A 248 19.22 13.85 -15.85
C ASN A 248 18.57 13.21 -17.09
N ILE A 249 18.20 11.93 -17.00
CA ILE A 249 17.62 11.17 -18.09
C ILE A 249 16.09 11.20 -18.03
N LYS A 250 15.48 11.38 -19.20
CA LYS A 250 14.04 11.25 -19.36
C LYS A 250 13.67 9.75 -19.41
N PRO A 251 12.87 9.23 -18.46
CA PRO A 251 12.45 7.84 -18.47
C PRO A 251 11.50 7.56 -19.64
N LEU A 252 11.50 6.31 -20.13
CA LEU A 252 10.58 5.86 -21.17
C LEU A 252 9.21 5.48 -20.59
N ASP A 253 8.19 5.56 -21.43
CA ASP A 253 6.84 5.13 -21.06
C ASP A 253 6.81 3.64 -20.72
N GLY A 254 6.27 3.31 -19.55
CA GLY A 254 6.23 1.93 -19.02
C GLY A 254 7.32 1.60 -18.00
N TRP A 255 8.29 2.49 -17.78
CA TRP A 255 9.27 2.35 -16.70
C TRP A 255 8.69 2.76 -15.36
N TYR A 256 9.17 2.10 -14.31
CA TYR A 256 8.96 2.51 -12.93
C TYR A 256 10.00 3.57 -12.58
N SER A 257 9.73 4.84 -12.86
CA SER A 257 10.69 5.91 -12.62
C SER A 257 10.41 6.68 -11.32
N TYR A 258 11.47 6.93 -10.54
CA TYR A 258 11.47 7.84 -9.40
C TYR A 258 12.41 9.01 -9.68
N PHE A 259 11.88 10.22 -9.67
CA PHE A 259 12.68 11.43 -9.83
C PHE A 259 13.38 11.76 -8.51
N VAL A 260 14.70 11.88 -8.50
CA VAL A 260 15.47 12.09 -7.28
C VAL A 260 15.64 13.59 -7.02
N THR A 261 14.93 14.12 -6.02
CA THR A 261 14.97 15.54 -5.67
C THR A 261 14.67 15.80 -4.19
N ARG A 262 15.13 16.94 -3.68
CA ARG A 262 14.73 17.46 -2.36
C ARG A 262 13.40 18.20 -2.39
N ALA A 263 12.98 18.66 -3.56
CA ALA A 263 11.72 19.39 -3.70
C ALA A 263 10.55 18.46 -3.39
N ARG A 264 9.58 18.95 -2.62
CA ARG A 264 8.31 18.25 -2.40
C ARG A 264 7.43 18.48 -3.63
N GLU A 265 7.58 17.60 -4.62
CA GLU A 265 6.79 17.61 -5.84
C GLU A 265 5.75 16.48 -5.86
N ASP A 266 4.71 16.65 -6.67
CA ASP A 266 3.67 15.64 -6.90
C ASP A 266 4.17 14.59 -7.90
N GLY A 267 4.19 13.31 -7.49
CA GLY A 267 4.60 12.19 -8.36
C GLY A 267 5.49 11.16 -7.66
N ASN A 268 6.09 10.27 -8.45
CA ASN A 268 7.07 9.30 -7.97
C ASN A 268 8.40 10.03 -7.72
N VAL A 269 8.56 10.56 -6.52
CA VAL A 269 9.74 11.32 -6.11
C VAL A 269 10.46 10.59 -4.99
N LEU A 270 11.79 10.57 -5.04
CA LEU A 270 12.64 10.02 -3.98
C LEU A 270 13.55 11.12 -3.44
N SER A 271 13.58 11.30 -2.12
CA SER A 271 14.57 12.16 -1.49
C SER A 271 15.97 11.57 -1.69
N PRO A 272 16.98 12.37 -2.07
CA PRO A 272 18.35 11.88 -2.17
C PRO A 272 18.90 11.40 -0.83
N THR A 273 18.33 11.81 0.31
CA THR A 273 18.77 11.34 1.64
C THR A 273 18.18 9.98 2.03
N ASN A 274 17.27 9.40 1.24
CA ASN A 274 16.58 8.16 1.58
C ASN A 274 17.11 6.96 0.75
N LEU A 275 18.41 6.68 0.91
CA LEU A 275 19.04 5.45 0.39
C LEU A 275 18.34 4.15 0.85
N PRO A 276 17.84 4.03 2.10
CA PRO A 276 17.06 2.87 2.53
C PRO A 276 15.87 2.58 1.62
N ARG A 277 15.10 3.61 1.26
CA ARG A 277 13.93 3.46 0.39
C ARG A 277 14.31 3.09 -1.04
N MET A 278 15.40 3.64 -1.59
CA MET A 278 15.92 3.22 -2.90
C MET A 278 16.24 1.72 -2.91
N LEU A 279 16.95 1.25 -1.88
CA LEU A 279 17.28 -0.16 -1.72
C LEU A 279 16.03 -1.03 -1.56
N GLU A 280 15.07 -0.61 -0.74
CA GLU A 280 13.84 -1.36 -0.51
C GLU A 280 13.00 -1.50 -1.80
N LEU A 281 12.82 -0.39 -2.54
CA LEU A 281 12.12 -0.40 -3.83
C LEU A 281 12.80 -1.34 -4.81
N SER A 282 14.11 -1.29 -4.89
CA SER A 282 14.88 -2.13 -5.80
C SER A 282 14.91 -3.61 -5.39
N LYS A 283 14.93 -3.90 -4.09
CA LYS A 283 14.78 -5.27 -3.60
C LYS A 283 13.42 -5.84 -3.99
N LYS A 284 12.34 -5.09 -3.72
CA LYS A 284 10.98 -5.48 -4.11
C LYS A 284 10.89 -5.70 -5.62
N TYR A 285 11.60 -4.88 -6.39
CA TYR A 285 11.70 -4.98 -7.84
C TYR A 285 12.31 -6.30 -8.30
N PHE A 286 13.52 -6.59 -7.87
CA PHE A 286 14.22 -7.83 -8.22
C PHE A 286 13.46 -9.09 -7.76
N GLN A 287 12.73 -9.01 -6.65
CA GLN A 287 11.88 -10.12 -6.18
C GLN A 287 10.62 -10.33 -7.03
N SER A 288 10.14 -9.30 -7.71
CA SER A 288 8.85 -9.30 -8.42
C SER A 288 9.01 -9.44 -9.93
N VAL A 289 10.17 -9.05 -10.48
CA VAL A 289 10.48 -9.10 -11.91
C VAL A 289 11.65 -10.03 -12.14
N GLU A 290 11.38 -11.12 -12.84
CA GLU A 290 12.42 -12.03 -13.30
C GLU A 290 13.36 -11.28 -14.26
N ASN A 291 14.67 -11.38 -14.03
CA ASN A 291 15.68 -10.66 -14.81
C ASN A 291 15.52 -9.12 -14.80
N GLY A 292 14.94 -8.55 -13.74
CA GLY A 292 14.68 -7.11 -13.65
C GLY A 292 15.95 -6.27 -13.86
N ILE A 293 15.79 -5.11 -14.49
CA ILE A 293 16.83 -4.09 -14.64
C ILE A 293 16.53 -2.88 -13.74
N VAL A 294 17.50 -2.49 -12.91
CA VAL A 294 17.47 -1.26 -12.11
C VAL A 294 18.49 -0.28 -12.68
N VAL A 295 18.09 0.97 -12.90
CA VAL A 295 18.93 2.06 -13.41
C VAL A 295 19.08 3.14 -12.35
N ILE A 296 20.31 3.60 -12.12
CA ILE A 296 20.62 4.76 -11.27
C ILE A 296 21.38 5.78 -12.11
N ASP A 297 20.76 6.92 -12.37
CA ASP A 297 21.28 8.01 -13.22
C ASP A 297 21.76 9.25 -12.43
N CYS A 298 21.77 9.17 -11.10
CA CYS A 298 22.12 10.30 -10.26
C CYS A 298 22.91 9.89 -9.03
N LEU A 299 23.88 9.00 -9.23
CA LEU A 299 24.67 8.44 -8.14
C LEU A 299 25.46 9.51 -7.38
N GLU A 300 25.99 10.49 -8.11
CA GLU A 300 26.69 11.65 -7.57
C GLU A 300 25.77 12.46 -6.65
N TYR A 301 24.50 12.61 -7.02
CA TYR A 301 23.53 13.33 -6.21
C TYR A 301 23.28 12.61 -4.87
N PHE A 302 23.14 11.27 -4.88
CA PHE A 302 23.08 10.50 -3.63
C PHE A 302 24.36 10.65 -2.79
N SER A 303 25.52 10.60 -3.43
CA SER A 303 26.82 10.70 -2.75
C SER A 303 27.04 12.06 -2.09
N ILE A 304 26.59 13.14 -2.73
CA ILE A 304 26.62 14.50 -2.15
C ILE A 304 25.84 14.58 -0.84
N TYR A 305 24.71 13.89 -0.73
CA TYR A 305 23.84 14.00 0.46
C TYR A 305 24.11 12.98 1.56
N ASN A 306 24.66 11.81 1.21
CA ASN A 306 24.85 10.72 2.16
C ASN A 306 26.31 10.38 2.41
N GLY A 307 27.23 10.98 1.66
CA GLY A 307 28.63 10.58 1.58
C GLY A 307 28.83 9.42 0.59
N PHE A 308 29.99 9.42 -0.05
CA PHE A 308 30.38 8.39 -1.03
C PHE A 308 30.38 6.98 -0.41
N GLU A 309 31.05 6.79 0.73
CA GLU A 309 31.18 5.47 1.36
C GLU A 309 29.84 4.85 1.73
N ASN A 310 28.91 5.66 2.25
CA ASN A 310 27.58 5.17 2.59
C ASN A 310 26.83 4.77 1.32
N THR A 311 26.85 5.62 0.28
CA THR A 311 26.23 5.33 -1.01
C THR A 311 26.79 4.03 -1.63
N LEU A 312 28.11 3.83 -1.54
CA LEU A 312 28.80 2.63 -2.02
C LEU A 312 28.32 1.36 -1.31
N LYS A 313 28.10 1.41 0.02
CA LYS A 313 27.54 0.28 0.80
C LYS A 313 26.13 -0.07 0.31
N TYR A 314 25.29 0.92 0.05
CA TYR A 314 23.95 0.70 -0.48
C TYR A 314 23.95 0.13 -1.90
N LEU A 315 24.85 0.61 -2.76
CA LEU A 315 25.04 0.03 -4.09
C LEU A 315 25.55 -1.41 -4.03
N ALA A 316 26.46 -1.74 -3.11
CA ALA A 316 26.97 -3.10 -2.95
C ALA A 316 25.85 -4.06 -2.57
N MET A 317 25.03 -3.69 -1.58
CA MET A 317 23.82 -4.46 -1.23
C MET A 317 22.89 -4.62 -2.42
N LEU A 318 22.70 -3.56 -3.20
CA LEU A 318 21.84 -3.58 -4.38
C LEU A 318 22.35 -4.52 -5.48
N ARG A 319 23.65 -4.50 -5.75
CA ARG A 319 24.32 -5.43 -6.68
C ARG A 319 24.15 -6.87 -6.21
N ASP A 320 24.31 -7.15 -4.92
CA ASP A 320 24.15 -8.49 -4.38
C ASP A 320 22.70 -9.01 -4.56
N TYR A 321 21.70 -8.13 -4.40
CA TYR A 321 20.31 -8.46 -4.76
C TYR A 321 20.13 -8.69 -6.26
N ALA A 322 20.76 -7.88 -7.12
CA ALA A 322 20.71 -8.07 -8.57
C ALA A 322 21.25 -9.46 -8.95
N VAL A 323 22.41 -9.85 -8.42
CA VAL A 323 22.99 -11.20 -8.64
C VAL A 323 22.04 -12.29 -8.15
N LEU A 324 21.53 -12.18 -6.92
CA LEU A 324 20.65 -13.19 -6.30
C LEU A 324 19.39 -13.47 -7.13
N HIS A 325 18.85 -12.45 -7.80
CA HIS A 325 17.62 -12.52 -8.57
C HIS A 325 17.84 -12.54 -10.10
N ASN A 326 19.08 -12.82 -10.54
CA ASN A 326 19.46 -12.81 -11.95
C ASN A 326 19.10 -11.49 -12.68
N GLY A 327 19.07 -10.38 -11.96
CA GLY A 327 18.83 -9.03 -12.45
C GLY A 327 20.12 -8.26 -12.76
N THR A 328 19.97 -7.05 -13.27
CA THR A 328 21.09 -6.16 -13.62
C THR A 328 20.90 -4.77 -13.00
N LEU A 329 21.95 -4.27 -12.37
CA LEU A 329 22.09 -2.90 -11.88
C LEU A 329 22.91 -2.07 -12.86
N ILE A 330 22.30 -1.08 -13.50
CA ILE A 330 22.97 -0.13 -14.38
C ILE A 330 23.22 1.15 -13.60
N ILE A 331 24.50 1.50 -13.44
CA ILE A 331 24.93 2.75 -12.82
C ILE A 331 25.37 3.68 -13.95
N VAL A 332 24.62 4.75 -14.16
CA VAL A 332 24.92 5.77 -15.16
C VAL A 332 25.63 6.92 -14.47
N THR A 333 26.92 7.08 -14.74
CA THR A 333 27.74 8.16 -14.18
C THR A 333 29.03 8.36 -14.98
N ASP A 334 29.53 9.59 -15.01
CA ASP A 334 30.69 9.98 -15.81
C ASP A 334 31.94 10.20 -14.94
N ARG A 335 33.14 9.84 -15.44
CA ARG A 335 34.43 9.93 -14.69
C ARG A 335 34.67 11.30 -14.08
N MET A 336 34.27 12.37 -14.78
CA MET A 336 34.52 13.76 -14.38
C MET A 336 33.80 14.17 -13.08
N LEU A 337 32.81 13.39 -12.64
CA LEU A 337 32.03 13.66 -11.44
C LEU A 337 32.68 13.12 -10.15
N TRP A 338 33.77 12.36 -10.26
CA TRP A 338 34.39 11.63 -9.17
C TRP A 338 35.87 11.93 -9.07
N ASN A 339 36.41 11.88 -7.85
CA ASN A 339 37.86 11.89 -7.68
C ASN A 339 38.49 10.53 -8.05
N ASP A 340 39.82 10.48 -8.22
CA ASP A 340 40.51 9.28 -8.70
C ASP A 340 40.32 8.06 -7.80
N LYS A 341 40.25 8.27 -6.49
CA LYS A 341 40.05 7.21 -5.50
C LYS A 341 38.63 6.67 -5.57
N GLU A 342 37.63 7.55 -5.58
CA GLU A 342 36.20 7.21 -5.68
C GLU A 342 35.91 6.45 -6.97
N TRP A 343 36.41 6.95 -8.11
CA TRP A 343 36.21 6.27 -9.38
C TRP A 343 36.83 4.89 -9.41
N SER A 344 38.06 4.76 -8.91
CA SER A 344 38.76 3.47 -8.87
C SER A 344 37.98 2.45 -8.03
N LEU A 345 37.46 2.87 -6.87
CA LEU A 345 36.61 2.02 -6.02
C LEU A 345 35.31 1.62 -6.73
N LEU A 346 34.65 2.57 -7.39
CA LEU A 346 33.41 2.32 -8.11
C LEU A 346 33.62 1.32 -9.26
N MET A 347 34.67 1.51 -10.06
CA MET A 347 35.00 0.60 -11.15
C MET A 347 35.37 -0.80 -10.65
N ASN A 348 36.17 -0.90 -9.59
CA ASN A 348 36.59 -2.18 -9.03
C ASN A 348 35.42 -2.99 -8.47
N MET A 349 34.39 -2.32 -7.93
CA MET A 349 33.26 -3.00 -7.29
C MET A 349 32.11 -3.34 -8.24
N PHE A 350 31.91 -2.53 -9.28
CA PHE A 350 30.67 -2.57 -10.07
C PHE A 350 30.85 -2.80 -11.56
N SER A 351 32.06 -2.68 -12.10
CA SER A 351 32.30 -2.99 -13.51
C SER A 351 32.40 -4.49 -13.74
N GLN A 352 31.89 -4.94 -14.88
CA GLN A 352 32.06 -6.33 -15.28
C GLN A 352 33.54 -6.57 -15.61
N PRO A 353 34.10 -7.73 -15.23
CA PRO A 353 35.43 -8.11 -15.71
C PRO A 353 35.38 -8.09 -17.24
N GLN A 354 36.29 -7.32 -17.85
CA GLN A 354 36.47 -7.35 -19.30
C GLN A 354 36.87 -8.78 -19.68
N SER A 355 35.99 -9.48 -20.40
CA SER A 355 36.25 -10.80 -20.96
C SER A 355 37.22 -10.72 -22.12
#